data_AF-A0A9P8V8I7-F1
#
_entry.id   AF-A0A9P8V8I7-F1
#
_cell.length_a   1.000
_cell.length_b   1.000
_cell.length_c   1.000
_cell.angle_alpha   90.00
_cell.angle_beta   90.00
_cell.angle_gamma   90.00
#
_symmetry.space_group_name_H-M   'P 1'
#
loop_
_entity.id
_entity.type
_entity.pdbx_description
1 polymer ?
#
loop_
_entity_poly.entity_id
_entity_poly.type
_entity_poly.pdbx_seq_one_letter_code
_entity_poly.pdbx_strand_id
1 'polypeptide(L)'
;MQIKALLVGAFAALAIAAPGDWRQCHGDMEWDDVQKLCKCDKGEYYDSAIQRCRIKEVKEIKTKKCFGGEKLFCVRSEGEYVEYNKKSPYCWDDNHSKVICAKKNSVTSKFQLEIKKHYETTTSSSATEVEEKRHSCGKPRFYNYETTDCECPRNKHWDGKTCGFPALKKPVCETGHAYCAKSSHQIVKYSKENHLCKDNGKNYVFCCEASSAAQSCLKKTYQPLM
;
A
#
# COMPACT_ATOMS: atom_id res chain seq x y z
N MET A 1 25.99 -22.00 75.50
CA MET A 1 25.60 -22.38 74.12
C MET A 1 24.56 -21.37 73.62
N GLN A 2 24.92 -20.52 72.68
CA GLN A 2 23.98 -19.61 72.01
C GLN A 2 24.03 -19.91 70.50
N ILE A 3 22.89 -20.29 69.94
CA ILE A 3 22.73 -20.54 68.50
C ILE A 3 22.09 -19.28 67.90
N LYS A 4 22.86 -18.53 67.10
CA LYS A 4 22.37 -17.43 66.28
C LYS A 4 21.85 -18.01 64.96
N ALA A 5 20.54 -17.95 64.75
CA ALA A 5 19.93 -18.23 63.44
C ALA A 5 19.94 -16.95 62.59
N LEU A 6 20.66 -16.99 61.48
CA LEU A 6 20.67 -15.96 60.44
C LEU A 6 19.55 -16.27 59.43
N LEU A 7 18.49 -15.47 59.44
CA LEU A 7 17.45 -15.44 58.40
C LEU A 7 17.91 -14.50 57.29
N VAL A 8 18.34 -15.06 56.16
CA VAL A 8 18.60 -14.31 54.92
C VAL A 8 17.30 -14.28 54.12
N GLY A 9 16.62 -13.13 54.11
CA GLY A 9 15.45 -12.89 53.28
C GLY A 9 15.85 -12.54 51.85
N ALA A 10 15.57 -13.45 50.90
CA ALA A 10 15.69 -13.18 49.48
C ALA A 10 14.41 -12.48 48.98
N PHE A 11 14.48 -11.17 48.76
CA PHE A 11 13.43 -10.45 48.03
C PHE A 11 13.63 -10.66 46.53
N ALA A 12 12.85 -11.56 45.93
CA ALA A 12 12.75 -11.66 44.48
C ALA A 12 11.95 -10.46 43.96
N ALA A 13 12.64 -9.49 43.37
CA ALA A 13 12.01 -8.41 42.62
C ALA A 13 11.41 -8.98 41.32
N LEU A 14 10.10 -9.24 41.30
CA LEU A 14 9.38 -9.45 40.06
C LEU A 14 9.32 -8.10 39.31
N ALA A 15 10.15 -7.96 38.30
CA ALA A 15 10.00 -6.91 37.30
C ALA A 15 8.69 -7.16 36.54
N ILE A 16 7.64 -6.44 36.91
CA ILE A 16 6.40 -6.36 36.12
C ILE A 16 6.76 -5.57 34.86
N ALA A 17 7.10 -6.27 33.78
CA ALA A 17 7.19 -5.66 32.46
C ALA A 17 5.83 -5.03 32.17
N ALA A 18 5.80 -3.70 32.03
CA ALA A 18 4.62 -2.99 31.56
C ALA A 18 4.15 -3.67 30.27
N PRO A 19 2.84 -3.94 30.09
CA PRO A 19 2.34 -4.54 28.86
C PRO A 19 2.69 -3.60 27.72
N GLY A 20 3.73 -3.94 26.95
CA GLY A 20 4.11 -3.22 25.76
C GLY A 20 2.90 -3.19 24.83
N ASP A 21 2.65 -2.06 24.18
CA ASP A 21 1.54 -1.94 23.25
C ASP A 21 1.78 -2.88 22.06
N TRP A 22 1.24 -4.10 22.14
CA TRP A 22 1.43 -5.20 21.18
C TRP A 22 0.90 -4.89 19.76
N ARG A 23 0.47 -3.65 19.52
CA ARG A 23 -0.08 -3.12 18.27
C ARG A 23 0.99 -2.46 17.37
N GLN A 24 2.27 -2.63 17.67
CA GLN A 24 3.35 -2.14 16.80
C GLN A 24 3.52 -3.04 15.58
N CYS A 25 3.15 -2.52 14.41
CA CYS A 25 3.42 -3.16 13.14
C CYS A 25 4.75 -2.69 12.53
N HIS A 26 5.39 -3.57 11.77
CA HIS A 26 6.64 -3.25 11.09
C HIS A 26 6.41 -2.37 9.86
N GLY A 27 7.25 -1.36 9.68
CA GLY A 27 7.21 -0.49 8.51
C GLY A 27 5.92 0.32 8.39
N ASP A 28 5.29 0.27 7.21
CA ASP A 28 4.03 0.92 6.86
C ASP A 28 2.82 -0.04 6.91
N MET A 29 2.98 -1.22 7.51
CA MET A 29 1.87 -2.11 7.82
C MET A 29 0.95 -1.49 8.88
N GLU A 30 -0.33 -1.85 8.86
CA GLU A 30 -1.30 -1.38 9.84
C GLU A 30 -1.93 -2.55 10.60
N TRP A 31 -2.15 -2.36 11.90
CA TRP A 31 -2.75 -3.37 12.76
C TRP A 31 -4.25 -3.53 12.45
N ASP A 32 -4.65 -4.73 12.05
CA ASP A 32 -6.05 -5.14 11.96
C ASP A 32 -6.51 -5.68 13.31
N ASP A 33 -7.34 -4.89 14.00
CA ASP A 33 -7.85 -5.23 15.32
C ASP A 33 -8.89 -6.37 15.31
N VAL A 34 -9.47 -6.69 14.16
CA VAL A 34 -10.41 -7.81 14.02
C VAL A 34 -9.67 -9.11 13.80
N GLN A 35 -8.76 -9.10 12.83
CA GLN A 35 -7.97 -10.27 12.47
C GLN A 35 -6.77 -10.50 13.40
N LYS A 36 -6.47 -9.52 14.26
CA LYS A 36 -5.33 -9.53 15.20
C LYS A 36 -3.99 -9.76 14.48
N LEU A 37 -3.80 -9.08 13.35
CA LEU A 37 -2.58 -9.19 12.54
C LEU A 37 -2.23 -7.85 11.87
N CYS A 38 -0.94 -7.65 11.57
CA CYS A 38 -0.49 -6.54 10.74
C CYS A 38 -0.75 -6.84 9.26
N LYS A 39 -1.33 -5.89 8.51
CA LYS A 39 -1.58 -6.04 7.07
C LYS A 39 -1.25 -4.78 6.26
N CYS A 40 -0.96 -5.00 4.98
CA CYS A 40 -0.82 -3.96 3.97
C CYS A 40 -2.18 -3.57 3.37
N ASP A 41 -2.21 -2.52 2.53
CA ASP A 41 -3.43 -2.14 1.80
C ASP A 41 -3.86 -3.23 0.79
N LYS A 42 -5.08 -3.12 0.25
CA LYS A 42 -5.62 -4.10 -0.71
C LYS A 42 -4.69 -4.26 -1.92
N GLY A 43 -4.37 -5.51 -2.25
CA GLY A 43 -3.51 -5.82 -3.38
C GLY A 43 -2.03 -5.62 -3.08
N GLU A 44 -1.66 -5.29 -1.84
CA GLU A 44 -0.29 -5.20 -1.38
C GLU A 44 0.11 -6.41 -0.50
N TYR A 45 1.40 -6.68 -0.43
CA TYR A 45 2.05 -7.64 0.45
C TYR A 45 3.24 -6.97 1.14
N TYR A 46 3.60 -7.44 2.32
CA TYR A 46 4.74 -6.92 3.04
C TYR A 46 6.04 -7.52 2.50
N ASP A 47 6.94 -6.68 2.01
CA ASP A 47 8.27 -7.06 1.56
C ASP A 47 9.25 -6.87 2.73
N SER A 48 9.63 -7.98 3.35
CA SER A 48 10.51 -7.98 4.52
C SER A 48 11.93 -7.50 4.22
N ALA A 49 12.37 -7.56 2.96
CA ALA A 49 13.73 -7.12 2.59
C ALA A 49 13.86 -5.59 2.63
N ILE A 50 12.78 -4.89 2.29
CA ILE A 50 12.73 -3.42 2.32
C ILE A 50 11.88 -2.88 3.48
N GLN A 51 11.34 -3.78 4.31
CA GLN A 51 10.50 -3.48 5.47
C GLN A 51 9.27 -2.60 5.13
N ARG A 52 8.65 -2.82 3.97
CA ARG A 52 7.50 -2.02 3.48
C ARG A 52 6.47 -2.81 2.67
N CYS A 53 5.24 -2.33 2.62
CA CYS A 53 4.14 -2.83 1.83
C CYS A 53 4.31 -2.51 0.32
N ARG A 54 3.97 -3.48 -0.54
CA ARG A 54 4.16 -3.43 -2.01
C ARG A 54 3.04 -4.13 -2.77
N ILE A 55 2.71 -3.67 -3.97
CA ILE A 55 1.67 -4.30 -4.81
C ILE A 55 2.09 -5.70 -5.28
N LYS A 56 1.18 -6.67 -5.17
CA LYS A 56 1.37 -8.09 -5.49
C LYS A 56 1.51 -8.35 -6.99
N GLU A 57 0.83 -7.56 -7.81
CA GLU A 57 0.92 -7.63 -9.27
C GLU A 57 1.95 -6.63 -9.77
N VAL A 58 3.20 -7.05 -9.75
CA VAL A 58 4.22 -6.46 -10.61
C VAL A 58 3.99 -7.04 -11.99
N LYS A 59 3.57 -6.22 -12.96
CA LYS A 59 3.60 -6.67 -14.35
C LYS A 59 5.06 -6.93 -14.73
N GLU A 60 5.34 -8.12 -15.24
CA GLU A 60 6.65 -8.38 -15.84
C GLU A 60 6.84 -7.35 -16.96
N ILE A 61 7.85 -6.50 -16.81
CA ILE A 61 8.22 -5.56 -17.86
C ILE A 61 8.61 -6.41 -19.07
N LYS A 62 7.86 -6.28 -20.17
CA LYS A 62 8.19 -6.95 -21.43
C LYS A 62 9.56 -6.47 -21.87
N THR A 63 10.58 -7.27 -21.62
CA THR A 63 11.97 -6.89 -21.88
C THR A 63 12.24 -6.93 -23.38
N LYS A 64 12.78 -5.84 -23.91
CA LYS A 64 13.33 -5.81 -25.27
C LYS A 64 14.70 -6.48 -25.25
N LYS A 65 15.04 -7.22 -26.32
CA LYS A 65 16.41 -7.70 -26.51
C LYS A 65 17.30 -6.49 -26.79
N CYS A 66 18.36 -6.31 -26.00
CA CYS A 66 19.35 -5.27 -26.26
C CYS A 66 20.29 -5.68 -27.41
N PHE A 67 20.78 -4.69 -28.16
CA PHE A 67 21.70 -4.91 -29.27
C PHE A 67 23.13 -4.51 -28.89
N GLY A 68 24.14 -5.15 -29.50
CA GLY A 68 25.51 -4.62 -29.53
C GLY A 68 26.22 -4.49 -28.18
N GLY A 69 26.30 -5.57 -27.39
CA GLY A 69 27.03 -5.59 -26.11
C GLY A 69 26.40 -4.75 -25.00
N GLU A 70 25.19 -4.22 -25.23
CA GLU A 70 24.39 -3.55 -24.20
C GLU A 70 23.75 -4.57 -23.26
N LYS A 71 23.44 -4.11 -22.06
CA LYS A 71 22.68 -4.85 -21.06
C LYS A 71 21.40 -4.11 -20.72
N LEU A 72 20.43 -4.85 -20.18
CA LEU A 72 19.23 -4.26 -19.60
C LEU A 72 19.58 -3.66 -18.23
N PHE A 73 19.08 -2.47 -17.95
CA PHE A 73 19.19 -1.79 -16.67
C PHE A 73 17.82 -1.32 -16.22
N CYS A 74 17.59 -1.39 -14.92
CA CYS A 74 16.44 -0.81 -14.24
C CYS A 74 16.89 0.50 -13.63
N VAL A 75 16.25 1.60 -14.02
CA VAL A 75 16.63 2.95 -13.64
C VAL A 75 15.44 3.61 -12.96
N ARG A 76 15.64 4.13 -11.75
CA ARG A 76 14.59 4.85 -11.02
C ARG A 76 14.78 6.36 -11.08
N SER A 77 16.02 6.81 -11.01
CA SER A 77 16.38 8.21 -11.02
C SER A 77 17.77 8.41 -11.63
N GLU A 78 18.16 9.67 -11.79
CA GLU A 78 19.48 10.01 -12.32
C GLU A 78 20.60 9.48 -11.39
N GLY A 79 21.40 8.55 -11.89
CA GLY A 79 22.47 7.92 -11.12
C GLY A 79 22.03 6.72 -10.26
N GLU A 80 20.74 6.40 -10.21
CA GLU A 80 20.20 5.29 -9.44
C GLU A 80 19.72 4.19 -10.40
N TYR A 81 20.58 3.19 -10.63
CA TYR A 81 20.31 2.10 -11.55
C TYR A 81 20.99 0.79 -11.14
N VAL A 82 20.38 -0.32 -11.54
CA VAL A 82 20.95 -1.67 -11.39
C VAL A 82 20.83 -2.46 -12.68
N GLU A 83 21.73 -3.43 -12.90
CA GLU A 83 21.59 -4.38 -14.00
C GLU A 83 20.28 -5.17 -13.83
N TYR A 84 19.54 -5.35 -14.93
CA TYR A 84 18.21 -5.92 -14.89
C TYR A 84 18.24 -7.34 -14.35
N ASN A 85 17.41 -7.57 -13.34
CA ASN A 85 17.17 -8.87 -12.79
C ASN A 85 15.67 -8.98 -12.50
N LYS A 86 14.99 -9.94 -13.14
CA LYS A 86 13.55 -10.17 -12.95
C LYS A 86 13.16 -10.44 -11.49
N LYS A 87 14.09 -10.96 -10.69
CA LYS A 87 13.89 -11.21 -9.26
C LYS A 87 14.22 -10.01 -8.39
N SER A 88 14.81 -8.94 -8.95
CA SER A 88 15.17 -7.75 -8.20
C SER A 88 13.95 -6.84 -8.03
N PRO A 89 13.56 -6.53 -6.79
CA PRO A 89 12.61 -5.47 -6.44
C PRO A 89 12.75 -4.16 -7.20
N TYR A 90 13.98 -3.82 -7.59
CA TYR A 90 14.36 -2.58 -8.25
C TYR A 90 13.93 -2.54 -9.73
N CYS A 91 13.65 -3.70 -10.30
CA CYS A 91 13.35 -3.91 -11.72
C CYS A 91 11.87 -4.16 -12.00
N TRP A 92 11.05 -3.97 -10.98
CA TRP A 92 9.63 -4.24 -11.02
C TRP A 92 8.89 -3.01 -11.51
N ASP A 93 7.84 -3.22 -12.29
CA ASP A 93 6.99 -2.16 -12.84
C ASP A 93 6.15 -1.52 -11.73
N ASP A 94 6.73 -0.54 -11.05
CA ASP A 94 6.12 0.23 -9.96
C ASP A 94 5.80 1.67 -10.36
N ASN A 95 5.70 1.95 -11.67
CA ASN A 95 5.63 3.29 -12.28
C ASN A 95 6.82 4.23 -11.98
N HIS A 96 7.78 3.80 -11.17
CA HIS A 96 8.97 4.58 -10.84
C HIS A 96 10.23 4.01 -11.50
N SER A 97 10.21 2.74 -11.89
CA SER A 97 11.34 2.05 -12.48
C SER A 97 11.16 1.90 -13.99
N LYS A 98 12.11 2.44 -14.78
CA LYS A 98 12.16 2.23 -16.24
C LYS A 98 13.22 1.20 -16.59
N VAL A 99 12.91 0.32 -17.54
CA VAL A 99 13.89 -0.64 -18.08
C VAL A 99 14.43 -0.13 -19.40
N ILE A 100 15.75 0.05 -19.48
CA ILE A 100 16.44 0.54 -20.68
C ILE A 100 17.58 -0.38 -21.08
N CYS A 101 17.91 -0.40 -22.37
CA CYS A 101 19.11 -1.04 -22.90
C CYS A 101 20.25 -0.03 -22.98
N ALA A 102 21.37 -0.29 -22.29
CA ALA A 102 22.52 0.62 -22.27
C ALA A 102 23.85 -0.12 -22.06
N LYS A 103 24.97 0.54 -22.35
CA LYS A 103 26.28 0.16 -21.81
C LYS A 103 26.39 0.72 -20.39
N LYS A 104 27.16 0.06 -19.51
CA LYS A 104 27.27 0.45 -18.09
C LYS A 104 27.69 1.91 -17.89
N ASN A 105 28.56 2.44 -18.74
CA ASN A 105 29.03 3.83 -18.68
C ASN A 105 28.08 4.84 -19.36
N SER A 106 27.02 4.39 -20.01
CA SER A 106 26.07 5.22 -20.74
C SER A 106 24.64 5.17 -20.19
N VAL A 107 24.41 4.50 -19.05
CA VAL A 107 23.07 4.30 -18.48
C VAL A 107 22.40 5.64 -18.20
N THR A 108 23.09 6.54 -17.48
CA THR A 108 22.57 7.86 -17.13
C THR A 108 22.22 8.68 -18.37
N SER A 109 23.13 8.75 -19.36
CA SER A 109 22.90 9.50 -20.59
C SER A 109 21.73 8.95 -21.41
N LYS A 110 21.59 7.62 -21.48
CA LYS A 110 20.44 7.00 -22.16
C LYS A 110 19.13 7.19 -21.41
N PHE A 111 19.15 7.16 -20.09
CA PHE A 111 17.96 7.44 -19.28
C PHE A 111 17.46 8.86 -19.52
N GLN A 112 18.37 9.86 -19.52
CA GLN A 112 18.03 11.24 -19.85
C GLN A 112 17.46 11.36 -21.27
N LEU A 113 18.04 10.66 -22.25
CA LEU A 113 17.54 10.64 -23.61
C LEU A 113 16.16 9.99 -23.73
N GLU A 114 15.89 8.91 -22.99
CA GLU A 114 14.57 8.24 -22.98
C GLU A 114 13.51 9.13 -22.31
N ILE A 115 13.87 9.82 -21.23
CA ILE A 115 13.04 10.86 -20.62
C ILE A 115 12.74 11.95 -21.65
N LYS A 116 13.77 12.49 -22.29
CA LYS A 116 13.63 13.55 -23.31
C LYS A 116 12.78 13.10 -24.49
N LYS A 117 12.99 11.90 -25.00
CA LYS A 117 12.21 11.31 -26.10
C LYS A 117 10.77 11.09 -25.68
N HIS A 118 10.51 10.64 -24.45
CA HIS A 118 9.15 10.52 -23.95
C HIS A 118 8.48 11.89 -23.90
N TYR A 119 9.18 12.93 -23.43
CA TYR A 119 8.70 14.31 -23.52
C TYR A 119 8.42 14.69 -24.99
N GLU A 120 9.41 14.60 -25.89
CA GLU A 120 9.31 14.98 -27.30
C GLU A 120 8.20 14.23 -28.07
N THR A 121 8.03 12.93 -27.83
CA THR A 121 6.95 12.12 -28.44
C THR A 121 5.57 12.56 -27.94
N THR A 122 5.49 13.06 -26.72
CA THR A 122 4.28 13.69 -26.16
C THR A 122 4.11 15.15 -26.65
N THR A 123 5.13 15.73 -27.28
CA THR A 123 5.22 17.16 -27.65
C THR A 123 4.86 17.43 -29.13
N SER A 124 4.74 16.41 -29.97
CA SER A 124 4.47 16.54 -31.42
C SER A 124 2.97 16.69 -31.74
N SER A 125 2.35 17.77 -31.24
CA SER A 125 1.16 18.50 -31.73
C SER A 125 0.29 19.08 -30.61
N SER A 126 0.61 18.81 -29.34
CA SER A 126 -0.20 19.26 -28.18
C SER A 126 0.65 19.57 -26.93
N ALA A 127 1.95 19.87 -27.08
CA ALA A 127 2.86 20.05 -25.95
C ALA A 127 2.39 21.07 -24.90
N THR A 128 1.91 22.22 -25.38
CA THR A 128 1.32 23.26 -24.54
C THR A 128 0.06 22.76 -23.85
N GLU A 129 -0.86 22.08 -24.56
CA GLU A 129 -2.06 21.50 -23.95
C GLU A 129 -1.77 20.39 -22.94
N VAL A 130 -0.76 19.54 -23.19
CA VAL A 130 -0.37 18.45 -22.30
C VAL A 130 0.33 19.00 -21.07
N GLU A 131 1.21 19.97 -21.24
CA GLU A 131 1.90 20.59 -20.12
C GLU A 131 0.94 21.45 -19.29
N GLU A 132 0.03 22.17 -19.92
CA GLU A 132 -1.05 22.89 -19.25
C GLU A 132 -1.99 21.92 -18.52
N LYS A 133 -2.35 20.78 -19.13
CA LYS A 133 -3.10 19.70 -18.45
C LYS A 133 -2.33 19.12 -17.27
N ARG A 134 -1.03 18.87 -17.41
CA ARG A 134 -0.18 18.36 -16.32
C ARG A 134 -0.16 19.32 -15.14
N HIS A 135 0.02 20.61 -15.39
CA HIS A 135 0.00 21.64 -14.36
C HIS A 135 -1.42 21.87 -13.81
N SER A 136 -2.46 21.56 -14.59
CA SER A 136 -3.86 21.59 -14.16
C SER A 136 -4.29 20.40 -13.31
N CYS A 137 -3.49 19.31 -13.25
CA CYS A 137 -3.75 18.20 -12.34
C CYS A 137 -3.56 18.68 -10.89
N GLY A 138 -4.62 19.25 -10.31
CA GLY A 138 -4.63 19.67 -8.92
C GLY A 138 -4.30 18.50 -8.01
N LYS A 139 -3.44 18.74 -7.01
CA LYS A 139 -3.21 17.77 -5.94
C LYS A 139 -4.57 17.40 -5.31
N PRO A 140 -4.87 16.11 -5.10
CA PRO A 140 -3.95 14.96 -5.04
C PRO A 140 -3.80 14.12 -6.31
N ARG A 141 -4.27 14.55 -7.49
CA ARG A 141 -4.12 13.81 -8.75
C ARG A 141 -2.70 13.96 -9.31
N PHE A 142 -2.28 13.02 -10.15
CA PHE A 142 -1.04 13.11 -10.93
C PHE A 142 -1.34 12.86 -12.40
N TYR A 143 -0.54 13.44 -13.29
CA TYR A 143 -0.70 13.21 -14.73
C TYR A 143 -0.11 11.85 -15.11
N ASN A 144 -0.92 10.96 -15.69
CA ASN A 144 -0.45 9.70 -16.24
C ASN A 144 -0.14 9.89 -17.73
N TYR A 145 1.13 9.74 -18.10
CA TYR A 145 1.59 9.92 -19.48
C TYR A 145 1.12 8.82 -20.45
N GLU A 146 0.71 7.67 -19.95
CA GLU A 146 0.21 6.57 -20.79
C GLU A 146 -1.24 6.80 -21.22
N THR A 147 -2.09 7.25 -20.29
CA THR A 147 -3.51 7.52 -20.54
C THR A 147 -3.78 8.96 -20.93
N THR A 148 -2.78 9.85 -20.80
CA THR A 148 -2.85 11.29 -21.06
C THR A 148 -3.89 12.03 -20.21
N ASP A 149 -4.24 11.48 -19.04
CA ASP A 149 -5.24 12.02 -18.11
C ASP A 149 -4.68 12.20 -16.69
N CYS A 150 -5.33 13.02 -15.88
CA CYS A 150 -5.03 13.18 -14.47
C CYS A 150 -5.65 12.02 -13.66
N GLU A 151 -4.82 11.13 -13.13
CA GLU A 151 -5.26 9.97 -12.38
C GLU A 151 -5.10 10.18 -10.87
N CYS A 152 -5.90 9.42 -10.10
CA CYS A 152 -5.76 9.37 -8.67
C CYS A 152 -4.69 8.36 -8.25
N PRO A 153 -3.91 8.65 -7.19
CA PRO A 153 -2.91 7.73 -6.67
C PRO A 153 -3.56 6.43 -6.18
N ARG A 154 -3.00 5.28 -6.59
CA ARG A 154 -3.21 3.90 -6.10
C ARG A 154 -4.61 3.57 -5.56
N ASN A 155 -5.38 2.74 -6.26
CA ASN A 155 -6.68 2.20 -5.80
C ASN A 155 -7.71 3.25 -5.34
N LYS A 156 -7.46 4.54 -5.61
CA LYS A 156 -8.35 5.65 -5.35
C LYS A 156 -8.96 6.10 -6.67
N HIS A 157 -10.20 6.53 -6.58
CA HIS A 157 -10.95 7.10 -7.68
C HIS A 157 -11.21 8.58 -7.43
N TRP A 158 -11.32 9.32 -8.53
CA TRP A 158 -11.72 10.72 -8.48
C TRP A 158 -13.25 10.79 -8.30
N ASP A 159 -13.70 11.42 -7.22
CA ASP A 159 -15.14 11.62 -6.95
C ASP A 159 -15.68 12.97 -7.48
N GLY A 160 -14.87 13.69 -8.26
CA GLY A 160 -15.16 15.05 -8.73
C GLY A 160 -14.50 16.15 -7.90
N LYS A 161 -14.09 15.86 -6.65
CA LYS A 161 -13.44 16.84 -5.75
C LYS A 161 -12.14 16.33 -5.14
N THR A 162 -12.06 15.05 -4.79
CA THR A 162 -10.92 14.45 -4.10
C THR A 162 -10.61 13.05 -4.65
N CYS A 163 -9.35 12.63 -4.50
CA CYS A 163 -8.99 11.24 -4.72
C CYS A 163 -9.28 10.43 -3.47
N GLY A 164 -10.31 9.58 -3.51
CA GLY A 164 -10.74 8.76 -2.40
C GLY A 164 -10.84 7.29 -2.79
N PHE A 165 -10.79 6.40 -1.80
CA PHE A 165 -11.13 5.00 -2.05
C PHE A 165 -12.62 4.88 -2.43
N PRO A 166 -12.98 3.95 -3.34
CA PRO A 166 -14.37 3.75 -3.71
C PRO A 166 -15.14 3.23 -2.49
N ALA A 167 -16.47 3.34 -2.49
CA ALA A 167 -17.26 2.76 -1.40
C ALA A 167 -17.24 1.22 -1.47
N LEU A 168 -17.11 0.54 -0.33
CA LEU A 168 -17.35 -0.89 -0.22
C LEU A 168 -18.76 -1.21 -0.71
N LYS A 169 -18.93 -2.29 -1.46
CA LYS A 169 -20.25 -2.71 -1.95
C LYS A 169 -21.16 -2.98 -0.75
N LYS A 170 -22.31 -2.32 -0.68
CA LYS A 170 -23.30 -2.57 0.37
C LYS A 170 -23.73 -4.04 0.33
N PRO A 171 -23.59 -4.81 1.42
CA PRO A 171 -24.09 -6.17 1.46
C PRO A 171 -25.62 -6.17 1.46
N VAL A 172 -26.21 -7.20 0.88
CA VAL A 172 -27.65 -7.47 1.00
C VAL A 172 -27.85 -8.20 2.33
N CYS A 173 -28.55 -7.57 3.27
CA CYS A 173 -28.81 -8.16 4.58
C CYS A 173 -30.21 -8.77 4.59
N GLU A 174 -30.30 -10.08 4.80
CA GLU A 174 -31.58 -10.80 4.93
C GLU A 174 -32.37 -10.29 6.14
N THR A 175 -31.67 -10.09 7.27
CA THR A 175 -32.19 -9.43 8.46
C THR A 175 -31.24 -8.30 8.91
N GLY A 176 -31.80 -7.23 9.47
CA GLY A 176 -31.03 -6.16 10.10
C GLY A 176 -30.49 -5.09 9.16
N HIS A 177 -29.28 -4.61 9.47
CA HIS A 177 -28.63 -3.48 8.82
C HIS A 177 -27.21 -3.81 8.39
N ALA A 178 -26.77 -3.17 7.31
CA ALA A 178 -25.37 -3.19 6.91
C ALA A 178 -24.58 -2.23 7.79
N TYR A 179 -23.39 -2.66 8.19
CA TYR A 179 -22.42 -1.89 8.94
C TYR A 179 -21.09 -1.91 8.18
N CYS A 180 -20.31 -0.86 8.40
CA CYS A 180 -18.90 -0.83 8.00
C CYS A 180 -18.06 -0.73 9.26
N ALA A 181 -16.90 -1.36 9.24
CA ALA A 181 -15.97 -1.22 10.33
C ALA A 181 -14.53 -1.41 9.87
N LYS A 182 -13.63 -0.88 10.71
CA LYS A 182 -12.19 -1.02 10.58
C LYS A 182 -11.63 -1.90 11.71
N SER A 183 -12.23 -1.81 12.90
CA SER A 183 -11.88 -2.61 14.08
C SER A 183 -13.14 -2.95 14.88
N SER A 184 -13.01 -3.82 15.89
CA SER A 184 -14.07 -4.08 16.87
C SER A 184 -14.54 -2.84 17.63
N HIS A 185 -13.79 -1.74 17.59
CA HIS A 185 -14.11 -0.49 18.27
C HIS A 185 -14.53 0.63 17.32
N GLN A 186 -14.36 0.43 16.01
CA GLN A 186 -14.68 1.42 14.97
C GLN A 186 -15.71 0.84 14.02
N ILE A 187 -16.98 0.92 14.43
CA ILE A 187 -18.13 0.38 13.71
C ILE A 187 -19.15 1.50 13.47
N VAL A 188 -19.63 1.61 12.24
CA VAL A 188 -20.67 2.57 11.85
C VAL A 188 -21.71 1.89 10.99
N LYS A 189 -22.96 2.39 11.02
CA LYS A 189 -23.99 1.96 10.07
C LYS A 189 -23.51 2.30 8.65
N TYR A 190 -23.77 1.42 7.69
CA TYR A 190 -23.30 1.59 6.32
C TYR A 190 -23.79 2.91 5.74
N SER A 191 -22.83 3.72 5.27
CA SER A 191 -23.07 4.93 4.49
C SER A 191 -21.97 5.08 3.46
N LYS A 192 -22.32 5.34 2.19
CA LYS A 192 -21.34 5.50 1.10
C LYS A 192 -20.36 6.66 1.34
N GLU A 193 -20.76 7.63 2.16
CA GLU A 193 -19.98 8.82 2.47
C GLU A 193 -19.00 8.60 3.62
N ASN A 194 -19.27 7.63 4.50
CA ASN A 194 -18.45 7.40 5.67
C ASN A 194 -17.08 6.79 5.27
N HIS A 195 -15.99 7.32 5.83
CA HIS A 195 -14.62 6.87 5.55
C HIS A 195 -14.39 5.40 5.95
N LEU A 196 -15.12 4.87 6.94
CA LEU A 196 -15.08 3.46 7.34
C LEU A 196 -15.78 2.54 6.33
N CYS A 197 -16.57 3.09 5.41
CA CYS A 197 -17.23 2.34 4.34
C CYS A 197 -16.49 2.44 3.01
N LYS A 198 -15.24 2.92 2.99
CA LYS A 198 -14.43 2.98 1.79
C LYS A 198 -13.57 1.72 1.65
N ASP A 199 -13.42 1.21 0.43
CA ASP A 199 -12.65 0.02 0.07
C ASP A 199 -11.16 0.37 0.01
N ASN A 200 -10.58 0.61 1.18
CA ASN A 200 -9.14 0.81 1.35
C ASN A 200 -8.40 -0.51 1.64
N GLY A 201 -9.07 -1.67 1.51
CA GLY A 201 -8.52 -2.98 1.89
C GLY A 201 -8.45 -3.28 3.38
N LYS A 202 -8.71 -2.27 4.22
CA LYS A 202 -8.62 -2.39 5.68
C LYS A 202 -9.99 -2.46 6.32
N ASN A 203 -10.92 -1.70 5.77
CA ASN A 203 -12.32 -1.68 6.16
C ASN A 203 -13.07 -2.88 5.57
N TYR A 204 -14.17 -3.23 6.21
CA TYR A 204 -15.05 -4.30 5.78
C TYR A 204 -16.51 -3.94 6.04
N VAL A 205 -17.39 -4.66 5.35
CA VAL A 205 -18.84 -4.52 5.45
C VAL A 205 -19.45 -5.83 5.90
N PHE A 206 -20.41 -5.75 6.81
CA PHE A 206 -21.10 -6.92 7.35
C PHE A 206 -22.56 -6.58 7.67
N CYS A 207 -23.39 -7.62 7.77
CA CYS A 207 -24.78 -7.49 8.21
C CYS A 207 -24.89 -7.81 9.70
N CYS A 208 -25.73 -7.08 10.41
CA CYS A 208 -26.05 -7.34 11.81
C CYS A 208 -27.49 -6.93 12.11
N GLU A 209 -28.17 -7.71 12.94
CA GLU A 209 -29.52 -7.41 13.39
C GLU A 209 -29.56 -6.17 14.28
N ALA A 210 -30.63 -5.38 14.18
CA ALA A 210 -30.78 -4.15 14.96
C ALA A 210 -30.83 -4.39 16.48
N SER A 211 -31.25 -5.59 16.91
CA SER A 211 -31.27 -6.03 18.31
C SER A 211 -29.91 -6.52 18.83
N SER A 212 -28.96 -6.79 17.94
CA SER A 212 -27.66 -7.36 18.27
C SER A 212 -26.59 -6.28 18.36
N ALA A 213 -25.66 -6.41 19.32
CA ALA A 213 -24.50 -5.53 19.38
C ALA A 213 -23.61 -5.75 18.14
N ALA A 214 -23.40 -4.70 17.34
CA ALA A 214 -22.64 -4.79 16.09
C ALA A 214 -21.21 -5.36 16.27
N GLN A 215 -20.60 -5.11 17.43
CA GLN A 215 -19.31 -5.71 17.80
C GLN A 215 -19.36 -7.24 17.90
N SER A 216 -20.46 -7.79 18.42
CA SER A 216 -20.66 -9.23 18.56
C SER A 216 -20.90 -9.89 17.21
N CYS A 217 -21.68 -9.26 16.33
CA CYS A 217 -21.86 -9.70 14.95
C CYS A 217 -20.52 -9.73 14.21
N LEU A 218 -19.73 -8.67 14.33
CA LEU A 218 -18.42 -8.58 13.68
C LEU A 218 -17.49 -9.73 14.08
N LYS A 219 -17.39 -10.06 15.37
CA LYS A 219 -16.57 -11.18 15.82
C LYS A 219 -17.02 -12.52 15.24
N LYS A 220 -18.34 -12.73 15.06
CA LYS A 220 -18.90 -13.95 14.46
C LYS A 220 -18.59 -14.06 12.97
N THR A 221 -18.68 -12.95 12.24
CA THR A 221 -18.37 -12.91 10.79
C THR A 221 -16.92 -13.28 10.48
N TYR A 222 -16.01 -13.11 11.46
CA TYR A 222 -14.57 -13.34 11.31
C TYR A 222 -14.03 -14.52 12.12
N GLN A 223 -14.88 -15.37 12.71
CA GLN A 223 -14.37 -16.66 13.19
C GLN A 223 -13.87 -17.43 11.96
N PRO A 224 -12.56 -17.71 11.83
CA PRO A 224 -12.11 -18.63 10.80
C PRO A 224 -12.87 -19.92 11.05
N LEU A 225 -13.48 -20.48 10.00
CA LEU A 225 -13.90 -21.87 10.01
C LEU A 225 -12.63 -22.67 10.36
N MET A 226 -12.52 -23.06 11.63
CA MET A 226 -11.49 -23.99 12.09
C MET A 226 -11.79 -25.38 11.56
#